data_AF-A0A644W2A2-F1
#
_entry.id   AF-A0A644W2A2-F1
#
_cell.length_a   1.000
_cell.length_b   1.000
_cell.length_c   1.000
_cell.angle_alpha   90.00
_cell.angle_beta   90.00
_cell.angle_gamma   90.00
#
_symmetry.space_group_name_H-M   'P 1'
#
loop_
_entity.id
_entity.type
_entity.pdbx_description
1 polymer ?
#
loop_
_entity_poly.entity_id
_entity_poly.type
_entity_poly.pdbx_seq_one_letter_code
_entity_poly.pdbx_strand_id
1 'polypeptide(L)'
;MDRREVKEMKTAGTRHYGKFFSLFFLFTLLALHLFSFGGQALGASLEEEMLSELGKVRDSFAASEPQRGQFTDEGSYSSARKKWLNDFQKASDGVRTTYKNRDGRFTEIKDAIKSAGMEKEFLNSGSAPKTPSSDIDLTEMKPGSAKKLANQLNSKGYSIRPDPNVPGRYVDPAKKLVIWETPPNLRTGSPEWRNWVTSRAGAEDTFSTSGGLFETSGGKVGAKDPAGAVLDNVKKAVEAGIGKNPAGGEIDPKTVGKSVKKAMEWTGTTPKKGEAAEFARQAENLRKGRSWEEAGITSPNDPPEVKNKKIRQWLDKAQDSLSKSYQKAQRQSQKITDGKVKELTEILNKKPPMSKADQKTWRKLTDELHTISKSNGETLRNIAEKAPEIGGKDHETAGAAKS
;
A
#
# COMPACT_ATOMS: atom_id res chain seq x y z
N MET A 1 9.21 -86.01 -59.05
CA MET A 1 9.51 -85.94 -57.62
C MET A 1 9.25 -84.50 -57.17
N ASP A 2 8.33 -84.33 -56.22
CA ASP A 2 7.78 -83.15 -55.49
C ASP A 2 7.79 -81.74 -56.12
N ARG A 3 6.68 -81.01 -56.39
CA ARG A 3 5.49 -80.48 -55.63
C ARG A 3 5.72 -79.22 -54.76
N ARG A 4 5.00 -78.14 -55.16
CA ARG A 4 4.46 -76.94 -54.43
C ARG A 4 5.43 -75.77 -54.13
N GLU A 5 5.08 -74.48 -54.07
CA GLU A 5 3.94 -73.57 -54.36
C GLU A 5 4.50 -72.12 -54.14
N VAL A 6 4.32 -71.13 -55.05
CA VAL A 6 3.40 -69.95 -54.98
C VAL A 6 3.86 -68.66 -54.24
N LYS A 7 3.84 -67.55 -55.02
CA LYS A 7 3.52 -66.09 -54.78
C LYS A 7 4.38 -65.10 -53.95
N GLU A 8 4.43 -63.88 -54.51
CA GLU A 8 4.92 -62.57 -54.04
C GLU A 8 4.07 -61.85 -52.95
N MET A 9 4.61 -60.68 -52.50
CA MET A 9 4.03 -59.49 -51.82
C MET A 9 4.06 -59.51 -50.26
N LYS A 10 4.31 -58.43 -49.49
CA LYS A 10 4.18 -56.96 -49.70
C LYS A 10 4.89 -56.14 -48.58
N THR A 11 5.10 -54.85 -48.90
CA THR A 11 5.58 -53.64 -48.19
C THR A 11 5.17 -53.30 -46.73
N ALA A 12 6.06 -52.55 -46.04
CA ALA A 12 5.83 -51.32 -45.24
C ALA A 12 7.21 -50.70 -44.88
N GLY A 13 7.52 -49.41 -44.77
CA GLY A 13 6.84 -48.12 -44.80
C GLY A 13 7.84 -47.09 -44.21
N THR A 14 8.04 -45.94 -44.88
CA THR A 14 8.94 -44.81 -44.55
C THR A 14 8.74 -44.16 -43.16
N ARG A 15 9.78 -43.53 -42.57
CA ARG A 15 9.78 -42.09 -42.12
C ARG A 15 11.07 -41.56 -41.40
N HIS A 16 11.60 -40.47 -41.98
CA HIS A 16 12.19 -39.24 -41.42
C HIS A 16 13.10 -39.21 -40.16
N TYR A 17 14.42 -39.07 -40.39
CA TYR A 17 15.46 -38.68 -39.41
C TYR A 17 15.87 -37.19 -39.49
N GLY A 18 14.91 -36.27 -39.64
CA GLY A 18 15.19 -34.85 -39.94
C GLY A 18 14.72 -33.80 -38.93
N LYS A 19 14.17 -34.18 -37.77
CA LYS A 19 13.52 -33.22 -36.84
C LYS A 19 14.05 -33.22 -35.40
N PHE A 20 14.89 -34.18 -35.01
CA PHE A 20 15.36 -34.27 -33.61
C PHE A 20 16.54 -33.35 -33.30
N PHE A 21 17.43 -33.09 -34.27
CA PHE A 21 18.60 -32.22 -34.03
C PHE A 21 18.27 -30.71 -34.01
N SER A 22 17.19 -30.29 -34.68
CA SER A 22 16.78 -28.87 -34.69
C SER A 22 16.04 -28.45 -33.41
N LEU A 23 15.36 -29.36 -32.71
CA LEU A 23 14.63 -29.03 -31.48
C LEU A 23 15.58 -28.88 -30.28
N PHE A 24 16.68 -29.65 -30.24
CA PHE A 24 17.64 -29.61 -29.14
C PHE A 24 18.51 -28.34 -29.15
N PHE A 25 18.80 -27.81 -30.35
CA PHE A 25 19.51 -26.54 -30.52
C PHE A 25 18.62 -25.31 -30.22
N LEU A 26 17.32 -25.41 -30.49
CA LEU A 26 16.36 -24.36 -30.13
C LEU A 26 16.13 -24.28 -28.60
N PHE A 27 16.13 -25.43 -27.92
CA PHE A 27 15.98 -25.49 -26.46
C PHE A 27 17.20 -24.95 -25.71
N THR A 28 18.41 -25.14 -26.25
CA THR A 28 19.65 -24.61 -25.65
C THR A 28 19.80 -23.10 -25.87
N LEU A 29 19.35 -22.56 -27.01
CA LEU A 29 19.29 -21.10 -27.23
C LEU A 29 18.21 -20.40 -26.39
N LEU A 30 17.07 -21.06 -26.15
CA LEU A 30 16.04 -20.56 -25.23
C LEU A 30 16.49 -20.64 -23.76
N ALA A 31 17.21 -21.70 -23.38
CA ALA A 31 17.82 -21.82 -22.05
C ALA A 31 18.94 -20.80 -21.82
N LEU A 32 19.75 -20.47 -22.84
CA LEU A 32 20.74 -19.39 -22.73
C LEU A 32 20.09 -17.99 -22.66
N HIS A 33 18.94 -17.75 -23.30
CA HIS A 33 18.19 -16.50 -23.11
C HIS A 33 17.55 -16.40 -21.71
N LEU A 34 17.18 -17.53 -21.09
CA LEU A 34 16.65 -17.56 -19.73
C LEU A 34 17.74 -17.47 -18.65
N PHE A 35 18.99 -17.81 -18.96
CA PHE A 35 20.12 -17.76 -18.00
C PHE A 35 21.13 -16.62 -18.23
N SER A 36 21.00 -15.82 -19.28
CA SER A 36 21.91 -14.69 -19.56
C SER A 36 21.43 -13.33 -19.01
N PHE A 37 20.31 -13.28 -18.27
CA PHE A 37 19.95 -12.10 -17.47
C PHE A 37 20.49 -12.20 -16.03
N GLY A 38 21.77 -12.52 -15.93
CA GLY A 38 22.54 -12.27 -14.72
C GLY A 38 22.78 -10.77 -14.57
N GLY A 39 21.97 -10.10 -13.75
CA GLY A 39 22.30 -8.77 -13.23
C GLY A 39 21.98 -7.60 -14.14
N GLN A 40 20.72 -7.40 -14.50
CA GLN A 40 20.20 -6.08 -14.87
C GLN A 40 18.93 -5.77 -14.09
N ALA A 41 18.65 -4.49 -13.89
CA ALA A 41 17.64 -3.95 -12.99
C ALA A 41 16.20 -4.38 -13.33
N LEU A 42 15.83 -5.62 -12.98
CA LEU A 42 14.52 -6.23 -13.27
C LEU A 42 13.32 -5.48 -12.66
N GLY A 43 13.53 -4.59 -11.68
CA GLY A 43 12.44 -3.87 -11.02
C GLY A 43 11.83 -2.78 -11.89
N ALA A 44 12.66 -1.90 -12.45
CA ALA A 44 12.22 -0.76 -13.26
C ALA A 44 11.71 -1.19 -14.64
N SER A 45 12.41 -2.13 -15.30
CA SER A 45 12.01 -2.58 -16.64
C SER A 45 10.68 -3.36 -16.62
N LEU A 46 10.45 -4.19 -15.59
CA LEU A 46 9.23 -4.99 -15.49
C LEU A 46 8.00 -4.14 -15.15
N GLU A 47 8.17 -3.06 -14.38
CA GLU A 47 7.12 -2.06 -14.17
C GLU A 47 6.79 -1.29 -15.45
N GLU A 48 7.79 -0.80 -16.18
CA GLU A 48 7.59 -0.07 -17.43
C GLU A 48 6.88 -0.93 -18.48
N GLU A 49 7.29 -2.20 -18.63
CA GLU A 49 6.61 -3.17 -19.49
C GLU A 49 5.13 -3.36 -19.08
N MET A 50 4.86 -3.54 -17.78
CA MET A 50 3.50 -3.69 -17.26
C MET A 50 2.65 -2.45 -17.54
N LEU A 51 3.19 -1.25 -17.30
CA LEU A 51 2.49 0.01 -17.55
C LEU A 51 2.22 0.22 -19.04
N SER A 52 3.14 -0.18 -19.92
CA SER A 52 2.94 -0.17 -21.37
C SER A 52 1.78 -1.08 -21.80
N GLU A 53 1.73 -2.31 -21.28
CA GLU A 53 0.63 -3.24 -21.57
C GLU A 53 -0.71 -2.76 -21.01
N LEU A 54 -0.72 -2.20 -19.81
CA LEU A 54 -1.92 -1.56 -19.24
C LEU A 54 -2.40 -0.40 -20.12
N GLY A 55 -1.48 0.37 -20.71
CA GLY A 55 -1.80 1.41 -21.70
C GLY A 55 -2.50 0.83 -22.93
N LYS A 56 -2.02 -0.28 -23.48
CA LYS A 56 -2.67 -0.97 -24.63
C LYS A 56 -4.07 -1.47 -24.28
N VAL A 57 -4.25 -2.03 -23.08
CA VAL A 57 -5.59 -2.45 -22.61
C VAL A 57 -6.51 -1.24 -22.53
N ARG A 58 -6.07 -0.14 -21.92
CA ARG A 58 -6.85 1.11 -21.85
C ARG A 58 -7.29 1.57 -23.23
N ASP A 59 -6.38 1.62 -24.20
CA ASP A 59 -6.68 2.13 -25.55
C ASP A 59 -7.66 1.21 -26.29
N SER A 60 -7.55 -0.11 -26.11
CA SER A 60 -8.52 -1.09 -26.65
C SER A 60 -9.92 -0.92 -26.05
N PHE A 61 -10.01 -0.68 -24.73
CA PHE A 61 -11.30 -0.48 -24.07
C PHE A 61 -11.89 0.90 -24.35
N ALA A 62 -11.07 1.92 -24.60
CA ALA A 62 -11.53 3.23 -25.05
C ALA A 62 -12.35 3.12 -26.36
N ALA A 63 -11.88 2.34 -27.33
CA ALA A 63 -12.56 2.15 -28.61
C ALA A 63 -13.92 1.46 -28.52
N SER A 64 -14.18 0.68 -27.45
CA SER A 64 -15.40 -0.11 -27.26
C SER A 64 -16.32 0.42 -26.16
N GLU A 65 -16.04 1.62 -25.64
CA GLU A 65 -16.79 2.18 -24.53
C GLU A 65 -18.24 2.50 -24.92
N PRO A 66 -19.25 1.99 -24.16
CA PRO A 66 -20.66 2.29 -24.40
C PRO A 66 -20.94 3.79 -24.33
N GLN A 67 -21.62 4.30 -25.36
CA GLN A 67 -22.06 5.69 -25.47
C GLN A 67 -23.55 5.79 -25.16
N ARG A 68 -23.98 6.84 -24.45
CA ARG A 68 -25.39 6.98 -24.02
C ARG A 68 -26.37 6.92 -25.20
N GLY A 69 -26.01 7.52 -26.34
CA GLY A 69 -26.85 7.56 -27.55
C GLY A 69 -27.08 6.20 -28.22
N GLN A 70 -26.36 5.14 -27.82
CA GLN A 70 -26.53 3.79 -28.36
C GLN A 70 -27.68 3.01 -27.70
N PHE A 71 -28.33 3.57 -26.66
CA PHE A 71 -29.31 2.86 -25.83
C PHE A 71 -30.61 3.65 -25.72
N THR A 72 -31.73 2.93 -25.74
CA THR A 72 -33.09 3.50 -25.66
C THR A 72 -33.45 4.00 -24.26
N ASP A 73 -32.86 3.45 -23.22
CA ASP A 73 -33.14 3.78 -21.82
C ASP A 73 -31.88 3.79 -20.94
N GLU A 74 -32.00 4.43 -19.77
CA GLU A 74 -30.89 4.62 -18.84
C GLU A 74 -30.44 3.32 -18.16
N GLY A 75 -31.36 2.38 -17.95
CA GLY A 75 -31.07 1.10 -17.31
C GLY A 75 -30.20 0.21 -18.20
N SER A 76 -30.53 0.14 -19.49
CA SER A 76 -29.75 -0.58 -20.51
C SER A 76 -28.36 0.01 -20.68
N TYR A 77 -28.25 1.34 -20.78
CA TYR A 77 -26.96 2.03 -20.84
C TYR A 77 -26.10 1.76 -19.61
N SER A 78 -26.67 1.95 -18.41
CA SER A 78 -25.97 1.72 -17.13
C SER A 78 -25.49 0.27 -17.00
N SER A 79 -26.29 -0.70 -17.45
CA SER A 79 -25.94 -2.12 -17.44
C SER A 79 -24.78 -2.43 -18.39
N ALA A 80 -24.83 -1.93 -19.62
CA ALA A 80 -23.76 -2.09 -20.60
C ALA A 80 -22.46 -1.44 -20.13
N ARG A 81 -22.55 -0.21 -19.61
CA ARG A 81 -21.44 0.55 -19.03
C ARG A 81 -20.77 -0.22 -17.87
N LYS A 82 -21.58 -0.77 -16.96
CA LYS A 82 -21.10 -1.57 -15.83
C LYS A 82 -20.40 -2.85 -16.28
N LYS A 83 -20.96 -3.55 -17.29
CA LYS A 83 -20.33 -4.73 -17.87
C LYS A 83 -18.98 -4.38 -18.50
N TRP A 84 -18.94 -3.35 -19.34
CA TRP A 84 -17.71 -2.86 -19.96
C TRP A 84 -16.63 -2.52 -18.92
N LEU A 85 -16.98 -1.80 -17.85
CA LEU A 85 -16.02 -1.45 -16.79
C LEU A 85 -15.48 -2.69 -16.06
N ASN A 86 -16.33 -3.69 -15.81
CA ASN A 86 -15.89 -4.95 -15.20
C ASN A 86 -14.96 -5.73 -16.12
N ASP A 87 -15.22 -5.75 -17.43
CA ASP A 87 -14.37 -6.42 -18.41
C ASP A 87 -13.03 -5.69 -18.57
N PHE A 88 -13.03 -4.36 -18.55
CA PHE A 88 -11.81 -3.55 -18.53
C PHE A 88 -10.96 -3.87 -17.30
N GLN A 89 -11.57 -3.86 -16.11
CA GLN A 89 -10.89 -4.20 -14.87
C GLN A 89 -10.29 -5.62 -14.90
N LYS A 90 -11.03 -6.61 -15.44
CA LYS A 90 -10.55 -7.98 -15.55
C LYS A 90 -9.34 -8.09 -16.49
N ALA A 91 -9.38 -7.42 -17.65
CA ALA A 91 -8.28 -7.43 -18.60
C ALA A 91 -7.01 -6.85 -17.98
N SER A 92 -7.12 -5.69 -17.32
CA SER A 92 -5.99 -5.06 -16.64
C SER A 92 -5.48 -5.86 -15.45
N ASP A 93 -6.38 -6.49 -14.67
CA ASP A 93 -5.98 -7.40 -13.59
C ASP A 93 -5.25 -8.65 -14.14
N GLY A 94 -5.61 -9.11 -15.33
CA GLY A 94 -4.90 -10.15 -16.06
C GLY A 94 -3.45 -9.76 -16.34
N VAL A 95 -3.22 -8.56 -16.88
CA VAL A 95 -1.86 -8.00 -17.07
C VAL A 95 -1.12 -7.95 -15.74
N ARG A 96 -1.69 -7.32 -14.71
CA ARG A 96 -1.06 -7.24 -13.38
C ARG A 96 -0.69 -8.61 -12.81
N THR A 97 -1.53 -9.63 -13.03
CA THR A 97 -1.27 -11.00 -12.58
C THR A 97 -0.08 -11.63 -13.31
N THR A 98 0.00 -11.47 -14.63
CA THR A 98 1.15 -11.94 -15.43
C THR A 98 2.45 -11.34 -14.91
N TYR A 99 2.48 -10.02 -14.68
CA TYR A 99 3.67 -9.32 -14.23
C TYR A 99 4.02 -9.59 -12.77
N LYS A 100 3.02 -9.77 -11.89
CA LYS A 100 3.22 -10.24 -10.52
C LYS A 100 3.95 -11.59 -10.50
N ASN A 101 3.57 -12.52 -11.36
CA ASN A 101 4.19 -13.85 -11.40
C ASN A 101 5.64 -13.81 -11.93
N ARG A 102 6.02 -12.76 -12.66
CA ARG A 102 7.39 -12.49 -13.12
C ARG A 102 8.23 -11.74 -12.08
N ASP A 103 7.62 -11.13 -11.07
CA ASP A 103 8.30 -10.31 -10.07
C ASP A 103 8.96 -11.18 -8.98
N GLY A 104 10.26 -11.44 -9.13
CA GLY A 104 11.06 -12.25 -8.21
C GLY A 104 11.58 -11.51 -6.97
N ARG A 105 11.44 -10.18 -6.89
CA ARG A 105 12.12 -9.35 -5.86
C ARG A 105 11.81 -9.77 -4.44
N PHE A 106 10.54 -10.10 -4.16
CA PHE A 106 10.11 -10.48 -2.81
C PHE A 106 10.69 -11.83 -2.37
N THR A 107 10.80 -12.78 -3.29
CA THR A 107 11.43 -14.08 -3.03
C THR A 107 12.92 -13.89 -2.76
N GLU A 108 13.61 -13.12 -3.60
CA GLU A 108 15.04 -12.80 -3.43
C GLU A 108 15.35 -12.18 -2.06
N ILE A 109 14.52 -11.22 -1.61
CA ILE A 109 14.66 -10.58 -0.31
C ILE A 109 14.40 -11.57 0.83
N LYS A 110 13.36 -12.40 0.72
CA LYS A 110 13.06 -13.44 1.72
C LYS A 110 14.20 -14.44 1.85
N ASP A 111 14.76 -14.88 0.74
CA ASP A 111 15.90 -15.79 0.72
C ASP A 111 17.14 -15.13 1.32
N ALA A 112 17.37 -13.83 1.06
CA ALA A 112 18.44 -13.09 1.71
C ALA A 112 18.28 -13.01 3.24
N ILE A 113 17.07 -12.73 3.74
CA ILE A 113 16.75 -12.74 5.18
C ILE A 113 17.00 -14.13 5.78
N LYS A 114 16.55 -15.19 5.09
CA LYS A 114 16.71 -16.58 5.52
C LYS A 114 18.18 -17.01 5.57
N SER A 115 18.94 -16.78 4.50
CA SER A 115 20.36 -17.10 4.44
C SER A 115 21.19 -16.40 5.51
N ALA A 116 20.69 -15.28 6.04
CA ALA A 116 21.33 -14.50 7.09
C ALA A 116 20.92 -14.89 8.52
N GLY A 117 19.97 -15.82 8.68
CA GLY A 117 19.39 -16.20 9.97
C GLY A 117 18.58 -15.08 10.63
N MET A 118 17.97 -14.20 9.83
CA MET A 118 17.29 -12.98 10.31
C MET A 118 15.75 -13.07 10.24
N GLU A 119 15.17 -14.26 10.12
CA GLU A 119 13.73 -14.45 9.90
C GLU A 119 12.86 -13.92 11.04
N LYS A 120 13.41 -13.85 12.26
CA LYS A 120 12.73 -13.27 13.44
C LYS A 120 13.02 -11.78 13.62
N GLU A 121 13.96 -11.23 12.87
CA GLU A 121 14.45 -9.86 13.01
C GLU A 121 13.68 -8.89 12.11
N PHE A 122 12.83 -9.39 11.21
CA PHE A 122 12.02 -8.57 10.32
C PHE A 122 10.57 -9.02 10.28
N LEU A 123 9.67 -8.04 10.27
CA LEU A 123 8.28 -8.22 9.93
C LEU A 123 8.04 -7.59 8.55
N ASN A 124 7.36 -8.32 7.66
CA ASN A 124 6.81 -7.71 6.47
C ASN A 124 5.65 -6.80 6.90
N SER A 125 5.92 -5.51 7.02
CA SER A 125 4.94 -4.49 7.43
C SER A 125 4.11 -4.01 6.25
N GLY A 126 4.57 -4.27 5.03
CA GLY A 126 3.78 -4.19 3.82
C GLY A 126 2.96 -5.46 3.57
N SER A 127 1.96 -5.35 2.69
CA SER A 127 1.44 -6.54 2.00
C SER A 127 2.51 -7.06 1.04
N ALA A 128 2.61 -8.38 0.83
CA ALA A 128 3.43 -8.92 -0.26
C ALA A 128 3.14 -8.15 -1.56
N PRO A 129 4.17 -7.80 -2.35
CA PRO A 129 3.99 -6.96 -3.52
C PRO A 129 2.97 -7.61 -4.46
N LYS A 130 1.99 -6.81 -4.88
CA LYS A 130 0.91 -7.29 -5.75
C LYS A 130 1.26 -7.17 -7.22
N THR A 131 2.24 -6.32 -7.55
CA THR A 131 2.75 -6.01 -8.88
C THR A 131 4.18 -5.48 -8.77
N PRO A 132 4.94 -5.41 -9.88
CA PRO A 132 6.23 -4.72 -9.94
C PRO A 132 6.20 -3.27 -9.40
N SER A 133 5.09 -2.55 -9.62
CA SER A 133 4.89 -1.19 -9.08
C SER A 133 4.69 -1.12 -7.56
N SER A 134 4.58 -2.26 -6.87
CA SER A 134 4.38 -2.28 -5.43
C SER A 134 5.70 -2.09 -4.69
N ASP A 135 5.67 -1.26 -3.65
CA ASP A 135 6.74 -1.16 -2.68
C ASP A 135 6.85 -2.43 -1.84
N ILE A 136 8.07 -2.73 -1.43
CA ILE A 136 8.41 -3.81 -0.51
C ILE A 136 8.84 -3.15 0.80
N ASP A 137 7.94 -3.16 1.78
CA ASP A 137 8.18 -2.59 3.11
C ASP A 137 8.56 -3.68 4.12
N LEU A 138 9.77 -3.58 4.66
CA LEU A 138 10.23 -4.38 5.78
C LEU A 138 10.33 -3.50 7.02
N THR A 139 9.88 -4.01 8.17
CA THR A 139 10.13 -3.37 9.47
C THR A 139 11.03 -4.26 10.30
N GLU A 140 12.15 -3.70 10.72
CA GLU A 140 13.06 -4.29 11.69
C GLU A 140 12.33 -4.51 13.02
N MET A 141 12.46 -5.69 13.61
CA MET A 141 11.94 -6.01 14.95
C MET A 141 13.05 -6.06 16.01
N LYS A 142 14.32 -6.16 15.58
CA LYS A 142 15.50 -6.20 16.44
C LYS A 142 16.46 -5.08 16.00
N PRO A 143 16.71 -4.07 16.86
CA PRO A 143 17.56 -2.94 16.50
C PRO A 143 18.95 -3.36 16.00
N GLY A 144 19.37 -2.76 14.88
CA GLY A 144 20.66 -2.99 14.22
C GLY A 144 20.64 -4.03 13.08
N SER A 145 19.57 -4.81 12.95
CA SER A 145 19.37 -5.78 11.87
C SER A 145 19.15 -5.11 10.50
N ALA A 146 18.53 -3.93 10.44
CA ALA A 146 18.26 -3.22 9.18
C ALA A 146 19.55 -2.92 8.40
N LYS A 147 20.57 -2.37 9.08
CA LYS A 147 21.89 -2.11 8.49
C LYS A 147 22.57 -3.40 8.02
N LYS A 148 22.44 -4.49 8.78
CA LYS A 148 22.99 -5.80 8.43
C LYS A 148 22.32 -6.34 7.14
N LEU A 149 21.00 -6.27 7.05
CA LEU A 149 20.26 -6.66 5.85
C LEU A 149 20.60 -5.80 4.64
N ALA A 150 20.69 -4.47 4.80
CA ALA A 150 21.09 -3.55 3.74
C ALA A 150 22.45 -3.93 3.15
N ASN A 151 23.46 -4.20 4.00
CA ASN A 151 24.79 -4.62 3.54
C ASN A 151 24.76 -5.96 2.78
N GLN A 152 23.96 -6.92 3.23
CA GLN A 152 23.83 -8.22 2.57
C GLN A 152 23.08 -8.16 1.24
N LEU A 153 22.11 -7.27 1.11
CA LEU A 153 21.41 -7.06 -0.15
C LEU A 153 22.27 -6.23 -1.12
N ASN A 154 23.06 -5.28 -0.62
CA ASN A 154 24.01 -4.53 -1.45
C ASN A 154 25.06 -5.45 -2.09
N SER A 155 25.53 -6.49 -1.40
CA SER A 155 26.41 -7.49 -2.01
C SER A 155 25.73 -8.37 -3.07
N LYS A 156 24.40 -8.30 -3.18
CA LYS A 156 23.57 -8.95 -4.21
C LYS A 156 23.10 -7.98 -5.30
N GLY A 157 23.68 -6.78 -5.39
CA GLY A 157 23.37 -5.80 -6.43
C GLY A 157 22.20 -4.87 -6.12
N TYR A 158 21.74 -4.81 -4.87
CA TYR A 158 20.91 -3.68 -4.41
C TYR A 158 21.77 -2.44 -4.16
N SER A 159 21.13 -1.27 -4.14
CA SER A 159 21.74 0.02 -3.82
C SER A 159 21.04 0.67 -2.62
N ILE A 160 20.87 -0.10 -1.54
CA ILE A 160 20.20 0.33 -0.33
C ILE A 160 21.09 1.30 0.44
N ARG A 161 20.53 2.46 0.76
CA ARG A 161 21.19 3.53 1.52
C ARG A 161 20.24 4.11 2.57
N PRO A 162 20.75 4.68 3.67
CA PRO A 162 19.94 5.52 4.54
C PRO A 162 19.27 6.62 3.74
N ASP A 163 17.99 6.86 4.02
CA ASP A 163 17.26 7.97 3.42
C ASP A 163 17.72 9.29 4.04
N PRO A 164 18.17 10.27 3.25
CA PRO A 164 18.65 11.54 3.79
C PRO A 164 17.53 12.39 4.42
N ASN A 165 16.28 12.15 4.02
CA ASN A 165 15.13 12.97 4.42
C ASN A 165 14.23 12.28 5.45
N VAL A 166 14.40 10.97 5.65
CA VAL A 166 13.53 10.17 6.53
C VAL A 166 14.38 9.35 7.52
N PRO A 167 14.52 9.83 8.78
CA PRO A 167 15.26 9.11 9.80
C PRO A 167 14.75 7.68 10.03
N GLY A 168 15.68 6.74 10.18
CA GLY A 168 15.36 5.33 10.40
C GLY A 168 14.74 4.63 9.19
N ARG A 169 14.99 5.13 7.97
CA ARG A 169 14.57 4.50 6.72
C ARG A 169 15.81 4.19 5.87
N TYR A 170 15.91 2.97 5.38
CA TYR A 170 16.78 2.65 4.24
C TYR A 170 15.94 2.43 3.00
N VAL A 171 16.45 2.88 1.86
CA VAL A 171 15.73 2.81 0.59
C VAL A 171 16.62 2.30 -0.54
N ASP A 172 16.03 1.50 -1.42
CA ASP A 172 16.48 1.29 -2.79
C ASP A 172 15.31 1.65 -3.72
N PRO A 173 15.28 2.88 -4.27
CA PRO A 173 14.19 3.33 -5.13
C PRO A 173 14.03 2.48 -6.39
N ALA A 174 15.13 2.01 -6.99
CA ALA A 174 15.09 1.23 -8.23
C ALA A 174 14.46 -0.16 -8.01
N LYS A 175 14.61 -0.71 -6.81
CA LYS A 175 13.96 -1.97 -6.41
C LYS A 175 12.67 -1.77 -5.62
N LYS A 176 12.23 -0.52 -5.40
CA LYS A 176 11.11 -0.13 -4.51
C LYS A 176 11.14 -0.82 -3.15
N LEU A 177 12.33 -0.95 -2.58
CA LEU A 177 12.55 -1.58 -1.28
C LEU A 177 12.72 -0.50 -0.22
N VAL A 178 11.96 -0.61 0.85
CA VAL A 178 12.08 0.21 2.05
C VAL A 178 12.30 -0.69 3.26
N ILE A 179 13.33 -0.39 4.05
CA ILE A 179 13.60 -1.05 5.32
C ILE A 179 13.50 0.00 6.43
N TRP A 180 12.51 -0.18 7.30
CA TRP A 180 12.26 0.69 8.44
C TRP A 180 12.99 0.17 9.67
N GLU A 181 13.87 0.98 10.25
CA GLU A 181 14.48 0.74 11.55
C GLU A 181 13.43 0.92 12.66
N THR A 182 13.54 0.12 13.72
CA THR A 182 12.80 0.35 14.96
C THR A 182 13.62 1.16 15.97
N PRO A 183 12.97 1.86 16.93
CA PRO A 183 13.73 2.54 17.96
C PRO A 183 14.52 1.52 18.79
N PRO A 184 15.69 1.92 19.35
CA PRO A 184 16.49 1.07 20.23
C PRO A 184 15.69 0.48 21.40
N ASN A 185 14.64 1.18 21.83
CA ASN A 185 13.68 0.73 22.82
C ASN A 185 12.25 0.79 22.28
N LEU A 186 11.64 -0.40 22.10
CA LEU A 186 10.25 -0.54 21.64
C LEU A 186 9.22 -0.16 22.71
N ARG A 187 9.62 0.16 23.95
CA ARG A 187 8.69 0.62 24.99
C ARG A 187 8.13 1.99 24.61
N THR A 188 6.86 2.01 24.23
CA THR A 188 6.08 3.23 23.96
C THR A 188 6.26 4.24 25.08
N GLY A 189 6.68 5.45 24.72
CA GLY A 189 6.88 6.59 25.61
C GLY A 189 8.23 6.65 26.34
N SER A 190 9.12 5.67 26.17
CA SER A 190 10.53 5.83 26.57
C SER A 190 11.18 7.05 25.89
N PRO A 191 12.23 7.67 26.47
CA PRO A 191 12.92 8.78 25.82
C PRO A 191 13.39 8.46 24.40
N GLU A 192 13.93 7.26 24.19
CA GLU A 192 14.40 6.79 22.88
C GLU A 192 13.24 6.65 21.89
N TRP A 193 12.11 6.07 22.35
CA TRP A 193 10.89 5.98 21.55
C TRP A 193 10.36 7.37 21.16
N ARG A 194 10.27 8.30 22.12
CA ARG A 194 9.75 9.65 21.88
C ARG A 194 10.63 10.41 20.89
N ASN A 195 11.95 10.31 21.01
CA ASN A 195 12.88 10.92 20.07
C ASN A 195 12.74 10.33 18.67
N TRP A 196 12.62 9.01 18.56
CA TRP A 196 12.41 8.33 17.28
C TRP A 196 11.09 8.74 16.61
N VAL A 197 9.96 8.75 17.34
CA VAL A 197 8.66 9.20 16.80
C VAL A 197 8.71 10.67 16.37
N THR A 198 9.22 11.57 17.21
CA THR A 198 9.30 13.00 16.89
C THR A 198 10.20 13.25 15.66
N SER A 199 11.33 12.54 15.54
CA SER A 199 12.21 12.67 14.35
C SER A 199 11.52 12.29 13.04
N ARG A 200 10.46 11.48 13.11
CA ARG A 200 9.70 11.00 11.96
C ARG A 200 8.41 11.76 11.73
N ALA A 201 7.97 12.60 12.67
CA ALA A 201 6.68 13.28 12.60
C ALA A 201 6.57 14.21 11.37
N GLY A 202 7.66 14.91 11.03
CA GLY A 202 7.75 15.80 9.87
C GLY A 202 8.20 15.11 8.57
N ALA A 203 8.66 13.87 8.63
CA ALA A 203 9.17 13.15 7.48
C ALA A 203 8.02 12.63 6.60
N GLU A 204 8.19 12.68 5.29
CA GLU A 204 7.18 12.22 4.34
C GLU A 204 7.04 10.69 4.35
N ASP A 205 5.82 10.22 4.08
CA ASP A 205 5.49 8.79 3.98
C ASP A 205 5.72 7.95 5.26
N THR A 206 5.98 8.59 6.41
CA THR A 206 6.04 7.90 7.71
C THR A 206 4.66 7.78 8.38
N PHE A 207 4.47 6.72 9.16
CA PHE A 207 3.47 6.72 10.23
C PHE A 207 4.09 7.46 11.42
N SER A 208 3.49 8.60 11.76
CA SER A 208 4.00 9.56 12.73
C SER A 208 3.27 9.50 14.06
N THR A 209 2.11 8.85 14.12
CA THR A 209 1.30 8.75 15.33
C THR A 209 1.47 7.40 16.03
N SER A 210 1.29 7.38 17.36
CA SER A 210 1.27 6.14 18.13
C SER A 210 0.16 5.20 17.66
N GLY A 211 -1.00 5.75 17.27
CA GLY A 211 -2.15 5.00 16.75
C GLY A 211 -1.89 4.38 15.38
N GLY A 212 -1.29 5.13 14.45
CA GLY A 212 -0.94 4.62 13.12
C GLY A 212 0.05 3.48 13.19
N LEU A 213 1.10 3.63 14.01
CA LEU A 213 2.07 2.56 14.28
C LEU A 213 1.41 1.31 14.87
N PHE A 214 0.44 1.48 15.79
CA PHE A 214 -0.32 0.38 16.39
C PHE A 214 -1.12 -0.40 15.36
N GLU A 215 -1.92 0.28 14.54
CA GLU A 215 -2.75 -0.40 13.54
C GLU A 215 -1.89 -1.07 12.44
N THR A 216 -0.79 -0.43 11.99
CA THR A 216 0.05 -0.99 10.92
C THR A 216 0.91 -2.16 11.37
N SER A 217 1.28 -2.21 12.65
CA SER A 217 2.09 -3.29 13.21
C SER A 217 1.26 -4.48 13.71
N GLY A 218 -0.08 -4.41 13.63
CA GLY A 218 -0.96 -5.40 14.25
C GLY A 218 -0.89 -5.38 15.79
N GLY A 219 -0.68 -4.19 16.38
CA GLY A 219 -0.64 -3.96 17.81
C GLY A 219 0.71 -4.21 18.50
N LYS A 220 1.78 -4.44 17.73
CA LYS A 220 3.12 -4.76 18.27
C LYS A 220 3.93 -3.52 18.67
N VAL A 221 3.61 -2.38 18.08
CA VAL A 221 4.41 -1.14 18.11
C VAL A 221 3.44 0.03 18.28
N GLY A 222 3.72 0.99 19.16
CA GLY A 222 2.81 2.13 19.42
C GLY A 222 1.74 1.84 20.48
N ALA A 223 0.62 2.57 20.42
CA ALA A 223 -0.49 2.44 21.36
C ALA A 223 -1.83 2.61 20.65
N LYS A 224 -2.85 1.87 21.08
CA LYS A 224 -4.18 1.93 20.46
C LYS A 224 -4.77 3.34 20.60
N ASP A 225 -4.89 4.01 19.47
CA ASP A 225 -5.42 5.36 19.32
C ASP A 225 -6.02 5.53 17.92
N PRO A 226 -7.34 5.28 17.74
CA PRO A 226 -7.99 5.42 16.45
C PRO A 226 -7.79 6.80 15.79
N ALA A 227 -7.74 7.88 16.59
CA ALA A 227 -7.59 9.24 16.08
C ALA A 227 -6.24 9.44 15.41
N GLY A 228 -5.15 9.06 16.09
CA GLY A 228 -3.81 9.08 15.49
C GLY A 228 -3.73 8.22 14.24
N ALA A 229 -4.32 7.02 14.26
CA ALA A 229 -4.33 6.14 13.10
C ALA A 229 -5.00 6.79 11.87
N VAL A 230 -6.18 7.39 12.04
CA VAL A 230 -6.83 8.11 10.94
C VAL A 230 -6.01 9.33 10.51
N LEU A 231 -5.45 10.07 11.47
CA LEU A 231 -4.64 11.26 11.20
C LEU A 231 -3.42 10.97 10.30
N ASP A 232 -2.73 9.85 10.51
CA ASP A 232 -1.65 9.43 9.62
C ASP A 232 -2.13 9.16 8.18
N ASN A 233 -3.37 8.65 8.00
CA ASN A 233 -3.94 8.51 6.65
C ASN A 233 -4.32 9.87 6.04
N VAL A 234 -4.77 10.83 6.85
CA VAL A 234 -4.99 12.22 6.38
C VAL A 234 -3.67 12.80 5.88
N LYS A 235 -2.58 12.69 6.67
CA LYS A 235 -1.23 13.13 6.27
C LYS A 235 -0.81 12.50 4.95
N LYS A 236 -0.93 11.17 4.82
CA LYS A 236 -0.56 10.46 3.56
C LYS A 236 -1.42 10.89 2.38
N ALA A 237 -2.71 11.14 2.56
CA ALA A 237 -3.57 11.65 1.49
C ALA A 237 -3.18 13.07 1.05
N VAL A 238 -2.81 13.93 2.00
CA VAL A 238 -2.28 15.28 1.73
C VAL A 238 -0.99 15.21 0.91
N GLU A 239 -0.03 14.40 1.35
CA GLU A 239 1.24 14.18 0.64
C GLU A 239 1.01 13.61 -0.77
N ALA A 240 0.01 12.73 -0.94
CA ALA A 240 -0.41 12.19 -2.22
C ALA A 240 -1.20 13.16 -3.12
N GLY A 241 -1.41 14.40 -2.68
CA GLY A 241 -1.99 15.46 -3.49
C GLY A 241 -3.52 15.55 -3.44
N ILE A 242 -4.18 15.04 -2.39
CA ILE A 242 -5.66 15.10 -2.27
C ILE A 242 -6.22 16.54 -2.38
N GLY A 243 -5.43 17.55 -1.99
CA GLY A 243 -5.79 18.96 -2.07
C GLY A 243 -5.44 19.64 -3.39
N LYS A 244 -4.62 19.02 -4.26
CA LYS A 244 -4.08 19.64 -5.46
C LYS A 244 -5.12 19.79 -6.56
N ASN A 245 -4.86 20.69 -7.51
CA ASN A 245 -5.63 20.80 -8.74
C ASN A 245 -5.21 19.67 -9.71
N PRO A 246 -6.14 18.79 -10.15
CA PRO A 246 -5.82 17.72 -11.09
C PRO A 246 -5.21 18.19 -12.42
N ALA A 247 -5.47 19.44 -12.83
CA ALA A 247 -4.94 19.98 -14.08
C ALA A 247 -3.45 20.36 -14.03
N GLY A 248 -2.87 20.55 -12.85
CA GLY A 248 -1.54 21.16 -12.70
C GLY A 248 -0.61 20.47 -11.71
N GLY A 249 -1.01 19.33 -11.13
CA GLY A 249 -0.21 18.62 -10.15
C GLY A 249 -0.34 17.11 -10.23
N GLU A 250 0.75 16.41 -9.98
CA GLU A 250 0.76 14.97 -9.82
C GLU A 250 0.00 14.59 -8.53
N ILE A 251 -0.96 13.68 -8.68
CA ILE A 251 -1.75 13.09 -7.61
C ILE A 251 -1.47 11.59 -7.65
N ASP A 252 -1.16 10.99 -6.50
CA ASP A 252 -1.06 9.54 -6.38
C ASP A 252 -2.44 8.95 -6.03
N PRO A 253 -3.19 8.43 -7.02
CA PRO A 253 -4.51 7.84 -6.78
C PRO A 253 -4.49 6.70 -5.77
N LYS A 254 -3.44 5.87 -5.82
CA LYS A 254 -3.34 4.66 -5.01
C LYS A 254 -3.21 5.02 -3.54
N THR A 255 -2.37 6.00 -3.22
CA THR A 255 -2.18 6.44 -1.84
C THR A 255 -3.41 7.18 -1.31
N VAL A 256 -4.05 8.04 -2.10
CA VAL A 256 -5.31 8.68 -1.68
C VAL A 256 -6.41 7.64 -1.44
N GLY A 257 -6.64 6.73 -2.38
CA GLY A 257 -7.64 5.66 -2.25
C GLY A 257 -7.39 4.73 -1.07
N LYS A 258 -6.12 4.33 -0.85
CA LYS A 258 -5.70 3.52 0.32
C LYS A 258 -6.00 4.24 1.63
N SER A 259 -5.68 5.54 1.70
CA SER A 259 -5.85 6.35 2.90
C SER A 259 -7.32 6.52 3.29
N VAL A 260 -8.17 6.88 2.32
CA VAL A 260 -9.63 6.96 2.50
C VAL A 260 -10.18 5.61 2.96
N LYS A 261 -9.82 4.53 2.25
CA LYS A 261 -10.38 3.21 2.51
C LYS A 261 -10.00 2.67 3.91
N LYS A 262 -8.73 2.83 4.31
CA LYS A 262 -8.27 2.46 5.65
C LYS A 262 -8.97 3.25 6.76
N ALA A 263 -9.12 4.57 6.58
CA ALA A 263 -9.83 5.41 7.55
C ALA A 263 -11.28 4.93 7.74
N MET A 264 -11.97 4.56 6.66
CA MET A 264 -13.32 3.98 6.75
C MET A 264 -13.36 2.63 7.46
N GLU A 265 -12.36 1.77 7.24
CA GLU A 265 -12.27 0.45 7.86
C GLU A 265 -12.03 0.57 9.38
N TRP A 266 -11.03 1.35 9.79
CA TRP A 266 -10.68 1.52 11.21
C TRP A 266 -11.77 2.19 12.03
N THR A 267 -12.58 3.03 11.40
CA THR A 267 -13.69 3.72 12.06
C THR A 267 -15.03 2.99 11.89
N GLY A 268 -15.06 1.88 11.15
CA GLY A 268 -16.30 1.15 10.84
C GLY A 268 -17.34 2.02 10.16
N THR A 269 -16.93 2.87 9.21
CA THR A 269 -17.80 3.77 8.43
C THR A 269 -17.92 3.36 6.96
N THR A 270 -17.36 2.22 6.57
CA THR A 270 -17.47 1.71 5.19
C THR A 270 -18.95 1.60 4.79
N PRO A 271 -19.43 2.40 3.82
CA PRO A 271 -20.81 2.35 3.37
C PRO A 271 -21.13 1.04 2.64
N LYS A 272 -22.37 0.55 2.78
CA LYS A 272 -22.79 -0.74 2.21
C LYS A 272 -23.75 -0.63 1.01
N LYS A 273 -24.42 0.51 0.81
CA LYS A 273 -25.40 0.72 -0.27
C LYS A 273 -25.31 2.14 -0.84
N GLY A 274 -25.88 2.33 -2.03
CA GLY A 274 -26.02 3.63 -2.69
C GLY A 274 -24.71 4.23 -3.19
N GLU A 275 -24.73 5.52 -3.49
CA GLU A 275 -23.58 6.26 -4.02
C GLU A 275 -22.36 6.23 -3.09
N ALA A 276 -22.58 6.22 -1.77
CA ALA A 276 -21.50 6.13 -0.80
C ALA A 276 -20.76 4.79 -0.87
N ALA A 277 -21.46 3.70 -1.21
CA ALA A 277 -20.82 2.39 -1.42
C ALA A 277 -20.04 2.35 -2.74
N GLU A 278 -20.51 3.04 -3.78
CA GLU A 278 -19.79 3.19 -5.03
C GLU A 278 -18.49 3.99 -4.83
N PHE A 279 -18.55 5.09 -4.06
CA PHE A 279 -17.35 5.83 -3.66
C PHE A 279 -16.34 4.95 -2.90
N ALA A 280 -16.80 4.15 -1.94
CA ALA A 280 -15.92 3.22 -1.22
C ALA A 280 -15.34 2.11 -2.12
N ARG A 281 -16.11 1.65 -3.12
CA ARG A 281 -15.65 0.70 -4.15
C ARG A 281 -14.57 1.33 -5.04
N GLN A 282 -14.75 2.58 -5.45
CA GLN A 282 -13.74 3.35 -6.19
C GLN A 282 -12.47 3.52 -5.38
N ALA A 283 -12.55 3.91 -4.10
CA ALA A 283 -11.39 4.00 -3.20
C ALA A 283 -10.66 2.65 -3.05
N GLU A 284 -11.40 1.56 -2.94
CA GLU A 284 -10.85 0.19 -2.91
C GLU A 284 -10.13 -0.18 -4.22
N ASN A 285 -10.67 0.22 -5.38
CA ASN A 285 -10.04 -0.02 -6.67
C ASN A 285 -8.72 0.74 -6.77
N LEU A 286 -8.71 2.03 -6.43
CA LEU A 286 -7.48 2.83 -6.41
C LEU A 286 -6.45 2.24 -5.45
N ARG A 287 -6.87 1.81 -4.24
CA ARG A 287 -6.00 1.09 -3.28
C ARG A 287 -5.34 -0.16 -3.87
N LYS A 288 -6.00 -0.85 -4.81
CA LYS A 288 -5.46 -2.01 -5.54
C LYS A 288 -4.49 -1.63 -6.67
N GLY A 289 -4.22 -0.35 -6.90
CA GLY A 289 -3.34 0.14 -7.96
C GLY A 289 -4.02 0.27 -9.32
N ARG A 290 -5.36 0.40 -9.33
CA ARG A 290 -6.12 0.73 -10.54
C ARG A 290 -6.08 2.24 -10.81
N SER A 291 -6.07 2.63 -12.08
CA SER A 291 -6.15 4.02 -12.52
C SER A 291 -7.50 4.66 -12.20
N TRP A 292 -7.62 5.97 -12.42
CA TRP A 292 -8.89 6.70 -12.32
C TRP A 292 -9.99 6.10 -13.21
N GLU A 293 -9.64 5.68 -14.42
CA GLU A 293 -10.55 5.04 -15.37
C GLU A 293 -10.97 3.65 -14.91
N GLU A 294 -10.00 2.81 -14.51
CA GLU A 294 -10.26 1.45 -14.05
C GLU A 294 -11.07 1.43 -12.74
N ALA A 295 -10.92 2.46 -11.89
CA ALA A 295 -11.75 2.63 -10.71
C ALA A 295 -13.20 2.99 -11.07
N GLY A 296 -13.44 3.52 -12.28
CA GLY A 296 -14.73 4.04 -12.73
C GLY A 296 -15.00 5.47 -12.27
N ILE A 297 -13.93 6.25 -12.03
CA ILE A 297 -14.03 7.68 -11.65
C ILE A 297 -14.04 8.53 -12.92
N THR A 298 -13.17 8.21 -13.87
CA THR A 298 -13.12 8.81 -15.21
C THR A 298 -13.38 7.75 -16.28
N SER A 299 -13.44 8.19 -17.53
CA SER A 299 -13.43 7.37 -18.73
C SER A 299 -12.14 7.57 -19.53
N PRO A 300 -11.65 6.55 -20.26
CA PRO A 300 -10.58 6.74 -21.22
C PRO A 300 -10.85 7.84 -22.25
N ASN A 301 -12.11 7.99 -22.69
CA ASN A 301 -12.56 8.96 -23.71
C ASN A 301 -13.01 10.30 -23.13
N ASP A 302 -13.02 10.48 -21.81
CA ASP A 302 -13.29 11.81 -21.23
C ASP A 302 -12.22 12.80 -21.72
N PRO A 303 -12.61 13.98 -22.23
CA PRO A 303 -11.67 15.07 -22.47
C PRO A 303 -10.90 15.47 -21.20
N PRO A 304 -9.67 16.02 -21.29
CA PRO A 304 -8.86 16.36 -20.13
C PRO A 304 -9.57 17.20 -19.07
N GLU A 305 -10.35 18.20 -19.47
CA GLU A 305 -11.13 19.06 -18.58
C GLU A 305 -12.24 18.29 -17.84
N VAL A 306 -12.87 17.32 -18.50
CA VAL A 306 -13.89 16.46 -17.90
C VAL A 306 -13.24 15.47 -16.93
N LYS A 307 -12.09 14.89 -17.27
CA LYS A 307 -11.31 14.05 -16.35
C LYS A 307 -10.94 14.83 -15.10
N ASN A 308 -10.37 16.02 -15.26
CA ASN A 308 -9.95 16.87 -14.15
C ASN A 308 -11.11 17.25 -13.24
N LYS A 309 -12.28 17.58 -13.82
CA LYS A 309 -13.50 17.86 -13.05
C LYS A 309 -13.97 16.65 -12.24
N LYS A 310 -14.03 15.46 -12.85
CA LYS A 310 -14.46 14.21 -12.17
C LYS A 310 -13.48 13.79 -11.08
N ILE A 311 -12.18 13.89 -11.33
CA ILE A 311 -11.14 13.64 -10.33
C ILE A 311 -11.30 14.62 -9.18
N ARG A 312 -11.46 15.93 -9.44
CA ARG A 312 -11.66 16.93 -8.39
C ARG A 312 -12.89 16.62 -7.53
N GLN A 313 -14.03 16.30 -8.15
CA GLN A 313 -15.25 15.92 -7.43
C GLN A 313 -15.04 14.68 -6.54
N TRP A 314 -14.27 13.70 -7.02
CA TRP A 314 -13.94 12.53 -6.22
C TRP A 314 -13.00 12.86 -5.05
N LEU A 315 -12.00 13.73 -5.28
CA LEU A 315 -11.09 14.20 -4.24
C LEU A 315 -11.81 15.00 -3.15
N ASP A 316 -12.78 15.85 -3.51
CA ASP A 316 -13.58 16.59 -2.53
C ASP A 316 -14.40 15.63 -1.64
N LYS A 317 -14.98 14.57 -2.23
CA LYS A 317 -15.63 13.48 -1.47
C LYS A 317 -14.65 12.72 -0.57
N ALA A 318 -13.41 12.53 -1.03
CA ALA A 318 -12.36 11.90 -0.26
C ALA A 318 -11.94 12.73 0.96
N GLN A 319 -11.82 14.05 0.82
CA GLN A 319 -11.54 14.95 1.94
C GLN A 319 -12.67 14.91 2.98
N ASP A 320 -13.92 15.04 2.55
CA ASP A 320 -15.09 14.95 3.45
C ASP A 320 -15.16 13.60 4.18
N SER A 321 -14.91 12.50 3.47
CA SER A 321 -14.86 11.17 4.07
C SER A 321 -13.75 11.03 5.12
N LEU A 322 -12.56 11.58 4.85
CA LEU A 322 -11.45 11.55 5.80
C LEU A 322 -11.77 12.37 7.05
N SER A 323 -12.34 13.56 6.90
CA SER A 323 -12.77 14.41 8.02
C SER A 323 -13.83 13.72 8.89
N LYS A 324 -14.85 13.11 8.27
CA LYS A 324 -15.89 12.34 8.99
C LYS A 324 -15.32 11.14 9.74
N SER A 325 -14.41 10.39 9.10
CA SER A 325 -13.70 9.30 9.77
C SER A 325 -12.86 9.82 10.94
N TYR A 326 -12.16 10.95 10.79
CA TYR A 326 -11.36 11.54 11.86
C TYR A 326 -12.21 11.96 13.06
N GLN A 327 -13.33 12.66 12.84
CA GLN A 327 -14.27 13.02 13.92
C GLN A 327 -14.82 11.78 14.66
N LYS A 328 -15.11 10.68 13.95
CA LYS A 328 -15.53 9.43 14.60
C LYS A 328 -14.37 8.79 15.39
N ALA A 329 -13.17 8.82 14.84
CA ALA A 329 -11.97 8.29 15.48
C ALA A 329 -11.60 9.07 16.76
N GLN A 330 -11.78 10.39 16.79
CA GLN A 330 -11.63 11.20 17.99
C GLN A 330 -12.57 10.72 19.11
N ARG A 331 -13.86 10.51 18.81
CA ARG A 331 -14.82 9.96 19.79
C ARG A 331 -14.43 8.57 20.30
N GLN A 332 -13.90 7.70 19.44
CA GLN A 332 -13.41 6.38 19.85
C GLN A 332 -12.18 6.48 20.75
N SER A 333 -11.28 7.41 20.45
CA SER A 333 -10.04 7.64 21.21
C SER A 333 -10.28 8.29 22.55
N GLN A 334 -11.29 9.18 22.64
CA GLN A 334 -11.73 9.75 23.91
C GLN A 334 -12.19 8.66 24.87
N LYS A 335 -13.03 7.71 24.41
CA LYS A 335 -13.48 6.57 25.24
C LYS A 335 -12.31 5.73 25.77
N ILE A 336 -11.28 5.51 24.95
CA ILE A 336 -10.07 4.80 25.36
C ILE A 336 -9.31 5.62 26.42
N THR A 337 -9.17 6.92 26.20
CA THR A 337 -8.51 7.86 27.11
C THR A 337 -9.21 7.91 28.46
N ASP A 338 -10.52 8.03 28.49
CA ASP A 338 -11.33 8.03 29.71
C ASP A 338 -11.12 6.74 30.51
N GLY A 339 -11.05 5.59 29.82
CA GLY A 339 -10.72 4.31 30.45
C GLY A 339 -9.34 4.30 31.10
N LYS A 340 -8.31 4.81 30.41
CA LYS A 340 -6.94 4.92 30.96
C LYS A 340 -6.88 5.86 32.17
N VAL A 341 -7.57 6.99 32.11
CA VAL A 341 -7.65 7.97 33.22
C VAL A 341 -8.38 7.38 34.42
N LYS A 342 -9.43 6.59 34.21
CA LYS A 342 -10.12 5.88 35.28
C LYS A 342 -9.18 4.89 35.98
N GLU A 343 -8.42 4.08 35.23
CA GLU A 343 -7.46 3.13 35.78
C GLU A 343 -6.33 3.83 36.56
N LEU A 344 -5.83 4.96 36.05
CA LEU A 344 -4.89 5.81 36.78
C LEU A 344 -5.49 6.30 38.12
N THR A 345 -6.73 6.81 38.10
CA THR A 345 -7.43 7.25 39.31
C THR A 345 -7.61 6.10 40.32
N GLU A 346 -7.96 4.90 39.85
CA GLU A 346 -8.08 3.71 40.69
C GLU A 346 -6.75 3.33 41.35
N ILE A 347 -5.62 3.46 40.63
CA ILE A 347 -4.28 3.25 41.18
C ILE A 347 -3.95 4.29 42.27
N LEU A 348 -4.29 5.56 42.06
CA LEU A 348 -4.06 6.63 43.04
C LEU A 348 -4.90 6.47 44.31
N ASN A 349 -6.10 5.91 44.20
CA ASN A 349 -7.00 5.68 45.33
C ASN A 349 -6.55 4.52 46.24
N LYS A 350 -5.55 3.72 45.83
CA LYS A 350 -4.99 2.65 46.67
C LYS A 350 -4.11 3.23 47.77
N LYS A 351 -4.10 2.59 48.94
CA LYS A 351 -3.25 3.01 50.07
C LYS A 351 -1.77 2.95 49.69
N PRO A 352 -0.97 3.99 49.98
CA PRO A 352 0.48 3.94 49.82
C PRO A 352 1.13 2.88 50.73
N PRO A 353 2.30 2.33 50.34
CA PRO A 353 2.99 2.57 49.08
C PRO A 353 2.37 1.80 47.91
N MET A 354 2.43 2.40 46.72
CA MET A 354 1.96 1.77 45.48
C MET A 354 2.73 0.47 45.18
N SER A 355 2.01 -0.61 44.82
CA SER A 355 2.64 -1.88 44.48
C SER A 355 3.55 -1.76 43.24
N LYS A 356 4.56 -2.64 43.09
CA LYS A 356 5.43 -2.64 41.89
C LYS A 356 4.63 -2.81 40.59
N ALA A 357 3.54 -3.59 40.63
CA ALA A 357 2.66 -3.77 39.49
C ALA A 357 1.90 -2.48 39.14
N ASP A 358 1.32 -1.82 40.15
CA ASP A 358 0.63 -0.54 39.98
C ASP A 358 1.59 0.55 39.48
N GLN A 359 2.82 0.61 39.98
CA GLN A 359 3.85 1.55 39.50
C GLN A 359 4.17 1.31 38.01
N LYS A 360 4.24 0.05 37.58
CA LYS A 360 4.50 -0.31 36.18
C LYS A 360 3.33 0.11 35.29
N THR A 361 2.09 -0.17 35.71
CA THR A 361 0.87 0.22 34.99
C THR A 361 0.74 1.74 34.91
N TRP A 362 0.92 2.44 36.04
CA TRP A 362 0.90 3.90 36.13
C TRP A 362 1.86 4.55 35.12
N ARG A 363 3.13 4.11 35.12
CA ARG A 363 4.14 4.60 34.17
C ARG A 363 3.72 4.34 32.73
N LYS A 364 3.28 3.11 32.41
CA LYS A 364 2.85 2.74 31.05
C LYS A 364 1.71 3.63 30.55
N LEU A 365 0.64 3.78 31.34
CA LEU A 365 -0.53 4.55 30.92
C LEU A 365 -0.19 6.04 30.75
N THR A 366 0.61 6.60 31.66
CA THR A 366 1.09 7.99 31.58
C THR A 366 1.96 8.20 30.33
N ASP A 367 2.91 7.30 30.09
CA ASP A 367 3.81 7.31 28.92
C ASP A 367 3.00 7.23 27.61
N GLU A 368 1.98 6.37 27.54
CA GLU A 368 1.10 6.25 26.37
C GLU A 368 0.27 7.52 26.13
N LEU A 369 -0.40 8.07 27.16
CA LEU A 369 -1.22 9.28 27.05
C LEU A 369 -0.40 10.48 26.56
N HIS A 370 0.78 10.69 27.15
CA HIS A 370 1.68 11.77 26.76
C HIS A 370 2.18 11.61 25.32
N THR A 371 2.57 10.39 24.93
CA THR A 371 3.07 10.12 23.57
C THR A 371 1.97 10.31 22.52
N ILE A 372 0.75 9.82 22.78
CA ILE A 372 -0.40 10.00 21.89
C ILE A 372 -0.68 11.48 21.66
N SER A 373 -0.80 12.26 22.75
CA SER A 373 -1.08 13.70 22.67
C SER A 373 -0.01 14.44 21.84
N LYS A 374 1.27 14.19 22.14
CA LYS A 374 2.38 14.82 21.44
C LYS A 374 2.42 14.45 19.96
N SER A 375 2.37 13.15 19.63
CA SER A 375 2.49 12.69 18.24
C SER A 375 1.32 13.16 17.38
N ASN A 376 0.10 13.19 17.94
CA ASN A 376 -1.08 13.66 17.22
C ASN A 376 -1.01 15.18 17.00
N GLY A 377 -0.56 15.95 17.99
CA GLY A 377 -0.36 17.39 17.86
C GLY A 377 0.68 17.77 16.79
N GLU A 378 1.83 17.08 16.76
CA GLU A 378 2.87 17.30 15.73
C GLU A 378 2.36 16.94 14.33
N THR A 379 1.65 15.81 14.19
CA THR A 379 1.10 15.37 12.90
C THR A 379 0.03 16.34 12.39
N LEU A 380 -0.86 16.83 13.27
CA LEU A 380 -1.85 17.86 12.93
C LEU A 380 -1.21 19.16 12.46
N ARG A 381 -0.16 19.62 13.15
CA ARG A 381 0.59 20.82 12.75
C ARG A 381 1.16 20.66 11.33
N ASN A 382 1.79 19.52 11.04
CA ASN A 382 2.35 19.26 9.71
C ASN A 382 1.27 19.20 8.61
N ILE A 383 0.10 18.63 8.90
CA ILE A 383 -1.05 18.66 7.98
C ILE A 383 -1.50 20.10 7.73
N ALA A 384 -1.65 20.91 8.79
CA ALA A 384 -2.08 22.29 8.66
C ALA A 384 -1.09 23.15 7.87
N GLU A 385 0.22 22.92 8.01
CA GLU A 385 1.25 23.60 7.22
C GLU A 385 1.21 23.22 5.74
N LYS A 386 1.02 21.93 5.41
CA LYS A 386 1.05 21.43 4.02
C LYS A 386 -0.31 21.54 3.30
N ALA A 387 -1.41 21.58 4.04
CA ALA A 387 -2.76 21.68 3.51
C ALA A 387 -3.67 22.45 4.49
N PRO A 388 -3.53 23.79 4.57
CA PRO A 388 -4.30 24.62 5.51
C PRO A 388 -5.82 24.49 5.31
N GLU A 389 -6.26 24.27 4.07
CA GLU A 389 -7.66 24.01 3.68
C GLU A 389 -8.26 22.75 4.36
N ILE A 390 -7.42 21.78 4.72
CA ILE A 390 -7.79 20.50 5.34
C ILE A 390 -7.56 20.55 6.87
N GLY A 391 -6.57 21.32 7.33
CA GLY A 391 -6.25 21.49 8.76
C GLY A 391 -7.16 22.48 9.51
N GLY A 392 -7.95 23.30 8.83
CA GLY A 392 -8.53 24.52 9.40
C GLY A 392 -10.02 24.78 9.14
N LYS A 393 -10.91 23.78 9.28
CA LYS A 393 -12.38 24.06 9.31
C LYS A 393 -13.11 23.80 10.63
N ASP A 394 -12.49 23.14 11.62
CA ASP A 394 -13.16 22.80 12.89
C ASP A 394 -12.40 23.20 14.17
N HIS A 395 -11.25 23.87 14.08
CA HIS A 395 -10.37 24.05 15.25
C HIS A 395 -10.51 25.36 16.05
N GLU A 396 -11.34 26.32 15.63
CA GLU A 396 -11.63 27.51 16.46
C GLU A 396 -12.52 27.22 17.68
N THR A 397 -13.15 26.03 17.78
CA THR A 397 -14.04 25.72 18.91
C THR A 397 -13.42 24.83 20.00
N ALA A 398 -12.22 24.30 19.80
CA ALA A 398 -11.57 23.42 20.80
C ALA A 398 -10.54 24.11 21.70
N GLY A 399 -10.15 25.36 21.39
CA GLY A 399 -9.17 26.14 22.17
C GLY A 399 -9.75 27.26 23.04
N ALA A 400 -11.05 27.56 22.91
CA ALA A 400 -11.71 28.65 23.61
C ALA A 400 -12.84 28.15 24.52
N ALA A 401 -12.49 27.33 25.51
CA ALA A 401 -13.38 27.06 26.64
C ALA A 401 -12.59 27.03 27.95
N LYS A 402 -12.26 28.26 28.37
CA LYS A 402 -12.13 28.77 29.76
C LYS A 402 -10.94 28.33 30.61
N SER A 403 -10.03 29.31 30.75
CA SER A 403 -9.39 29.76 32.00
C SER A 403 -10.26 29.62 33.25
#